data_AF-A0A847SQG1-F1
#
_entry.id   AF-A0A847SQG1-F1
#
_cell.length_a   1.000
_cell.length_b   1.000
_cell.length_c   1.000
_cell.angle_alpha   90.00
_cell.angle_beta   90.00
_cell.angle_gamma   90.00
#
_symmetry.space_group_name_H-M   'P 1'
#
loop_
_entity.id
_entity.type
_entity.pdbx_description
1 polymer ?
#
loop_
_entity_poly.entity_id
_entity_poly.type
_entity_poly.pdbx_seq_one_letter_code
_entity_poly.pdbx_strand_id
1 'polypeptide(L)'
;MMTDYSHFADEELVQMMGKDDHNAFTTIYYRYWKRLYVLAYDRLRSRELAEDVVQDVLTGLWQRRGHTIIRSLPAYLATASRYAVFTQLSKLMPVTPVEALPEAVQAITDDVATIHFLQQSMQEQLKQLPEKCRIVFEYSREKGMSNKEIAAELQISEKAVEKHITKALQRLRVQFRNYFHTLVL
;
A
#
# COMPACT_ATOMS: atom_id res chain seq x y z
N MET A 1 -12.40 -25.32 18.74
CA MET A 1 -12.89 -25.61 17.38
C MET A 1 -11.96 -24.88 16.42
N MET A 2 -11.28 -25.59 15.51
CA MET A 2 -10.52 -24.94 14.43
C MET A 2 -11.55 -24.46 13.41
N THR A 3 -11.84 -23.17 13.41
CA THR A 3 -12.61 -22.53 12.34
C THR A 3 -11.84 -22.77 11.05
N ASP A 4 -12.50 -23.30 10.02
CA ASP A 4 -11.87 -23.49 8.71
C ASP A 4 -11.89 -22.16 7.96
N TYR A 5 -10.73 -21.52 7.84
CA TYR A 5 -10.61 -20.21 7.21
C TYR A 5 -10.53 -20.28 5.68
N SER A 6 -10.38 -21.48 5.09
CA SER A 6 -10.16 -21.65 3.65
C SER A 6 -11.35 -21.20 2.79
N HIS A 7 -12.55 -21.20 3.38
CA HIS A 7 -13.82 -20.86 2.73
C HIS A 7 -14.12 -19.36 2.72
N PHE A 8 -13.43 -18.56 3.54
CA PHE A 8 -13.68 -17.11 3.58
C PHE A 8 -13.18 -16.42 2.31
N ALA A 9 -13.94 -15.42 1.88
CA ALA A 9 -13.53 -14.48 0.85
C ALA A 9 -12.37 -13.60 1.34
N ASP A 10 -11.63 -13.01 0.41
CA ASP A 10 -10.47 -12.19 0.77
C ASP A 10 -10.86 -10.97 1.60
N GLU A 11 -12.00 -10.36 1.31
CA GLU A 11 -12.52 -9.21 2.05
C GLU A 11 -12.82 -9.57 3.51
N GLU A 12 -13.36 -10.77 3.75
CA GLU A 12 -13.64 -11.28 5.09
C GLU A 12 -12.34 -11.57 5.84
N LEU A 13 -11.38 -12.22 5.18
CA LEU A 13 -10.05 -12.48 5.76
C LEU A 13 -9.32 -11.19 6.11
N VAL A 14 -9.40 -10.16 5.27
CA VAL A 14 -8.85 -8.82 5.55
C VAL A 14 -9.52 -8.19 6.76
N GLN A 15 -10.85 -8.27 6.87
CA GLN A 15 -11.58 -7.72 8.01
C GLN A 15 -11.24 -8.44 9.32
N MET A 16 -11.10 -9.76 9.28
CA MET A 16 -10.69 -10.57 10.44
C MET A 16 -9.24 -10.27 10.83
N MET A 17 -8.33 -10.22 9.85
CA MET A 17 -6.94 -9.82 10.05
C MET A 17 -6.82 -8.42 10.67
N GLY A 18 -7.67 -7.47 10.25
CA GLY A 18 -7.73 -6.13 10.84
C GLY A 18 -8.14 -6.09 12.31
N LYS A 19 -8.69 -7.20 12.84
CA LYS A 19 -9.03 -7.40 14.26
C LYS A 19 -8.03 -8.32 14.98
N ASP A 20 -6.78 -8.37 14.49
CA ASP A 20 -5.70 -9.20 15.03
C ASP A 20 -5.92 -10.72 14.93
N ASP A 21 -6.79 -11.18 14.02
CA ASP A 21 -6.94 -12.61 13.74
C ASP A 21 -5.74 -13.14 12.94
N HIS A 22 -4.87 -13.87 13.63
CA HIS A 22 -3.66 -14.44 13.05
C HIS A 22 -3.98 -15.55 12.05
N ASN A 23 -5.04 -16.32 12.25
CA ASN A 23 -5.42 -17.40 11.33
C ASN A 23 -5.89 -16.83 9.99
N ALA A 24 -6.56 -15.67 10.01
CA ALA A 24 -6.93 -14.97 8.80
C ALA A 24 -5.69 -14.54 7.99
N PHE A 25 -4.67 -13.99 8.66
CA PHE A 25 -3.39 -13.66 8.02
C PHE A 25 -2.67 -14.90 7.48
N THR A 26 -2.59 -15.98 8.27
CA THR A 26 -1.99 -17.26 7.82
C THR A 26 -2.70 -17.79 6.58
N THR A 27 -4.01 -17.67 6.51
CA THR A 27 -4.80 -18.07 5.32
C THR A 27 -4.45 -17.21 4.10
N ILE A 28 -4.37 -15.89 4.28
CA ILE A 28 -3.92 -14.97 3.23
C ILE A 28 -2.50 -15.32 2.76
N TYR A 29 -1.58 -15.58 3.70
CA TYR A 29 -0.21 -15.98 3.40
C TYR A 29 -0.20 -17.20 2.48
N TYR A 30 -0.87 -18.30 2.86
CA TYR A 30 -0.88 -19.53 2.06
C TYR A 30 -1.59 -19.36 0.70
N ARG A 31 -2.60 -18.51 0.63
CA ARG A 31 -3.33 -18.21 -0.62
C ARG A 31 -2.48 -17.42 -1.61
N TYR A 32 -1.57 -16.57 -1.13
CA TYR A 32 -0.89 -15.58 -1.98
C TYR A 32 0.62 -15.76 -2.15
N TRP A 33 1.34 -16.37 -1.20
CA TRP A 33 2.81 -16.44 -1.20
C TRP A 33 3.40 -16.91 -2.54
N LYS A 34 2.84 -17.99 -3.12
CA LYS A 34 3.33 -18.56 -4.39
C LYS A 34 3.12 -17.62 -5.57
N ARG A 35 1.99 -16.90 -5.60
CA ARG A 35 1.68 -15.93 -6.67
C ARG A 35 2.61 -14.73 -6.60
N LEU A 36 2.88 -14.24 -5.38
CA LEU A 36 3.81 -13.13 -5.14
C LEU A 36 5.25 -13.55 -5.50
N TYR A 37 5.65 -14.76 -5.11
CA TYR A 37 6.97 -15.32 -5.44
C TYR A 37 7.18 -15.38 -6.95
N VAL A 38 6.22 -15.93 -7.71
CA VAL A 38 6.33 -16.03 -9.18
C VAL A 38 6.46 -14.64 -9.80
N LEU A 39 5.64 -13.67 -9.37
CA LEU A 39 5.70 -12.29 -9.86
C LEU A 39 7.07 -11.65 -9.59
N ALA A 40 7.60 -11.82 -8.38
CA ALA A 40 8.90 -11.27 -8.00
C ALA A 40 10.04 -11.97 -8.75
N TYR A 41 10.02 -13.31 -8.82
CA TYR A 41 11.04 -14.11 -9.49
C TYR A 41 11.09 -13.83 -11.00
N ASP A 42 9.95 -13.60 -11.65
CA ASP A 42 9.91 -13.28 -13.07
C ASP A 42 10.64 -11.98 -13.41
N ARG A 43 10.76 -11.06 -12.45
CA ARG A 43 11.45 -9.78 -12.62
C ARG A 43 12.88 -9.80 -12.10
N LEU A 44 13.11 -10.42 -10.95
CA LEU A 44 14.40 -10.40 -10.26
C LEU A 44 15.34 -11.51 -10.74
N ARG A 45 14.79 -12.61 -11.28
CA ARG A 45 15.52 -13.82 -11.68
C ARG A 45 16.46 -14.36 -10.59
N SER A 46 16.18 -14.01 -9.34
CA SER A 46 16.89 -14.43 -8.14
C SER A 46 15.88 -14.95 -7.14
N ARG A 47 16.13 -16.16 -6.64
CA ARG A 47 15.28 -16.80 -5.64
C ARG A 47 15.29 -16.03 -4.32
N GLU A 48 16.47 -15.68 -3.84
CA GLU A 48 16.66 -14.97 -2.56
C GLU A 48 15.92 -13.63 -2.56
N LEU A 49 16.12 -12.81 -3.60
CA LEU A 49 15.45 -11.52 -3.71
C LEU A 49 13.94 -11.65 -3.90
N ALA A 50 13.47 -12.72 -4.55
CA ALA A 50 12.05 -12.99 -4.68
C ALA A 50 11.42 -13.40 -3.35
N GLU A 51 12.11 -14.21 -2.53
CA GLU A 51 11.68 -14.57 -1.17
C GLU A 51 11.62 -13.32 -0.27
N ASP A 52 12.61 -12.44 -0.35
CA ASP A 52 12.62 -11.16 0.37
C ASP A 52 11.43 -10.27 0.00
N VAL A 53 11.12 -10.15 -1.30
CA VAL A 53 9.95 -9.38 -1.75
C VAL A 53 8.65 -9.93 -1.14
N VAL A 54 8.48 -11.26 -1.15
CA VAL A 54 7.29 -11.89 -0.56
C VAL A 54 7.20 -11.58 0.93
N GLN A 55 8.33 -11.69 1.63
CA GLN A 55 8.42 -11.39 3.05
C GLN A 55 8.07 -9.92 3.34
N ASP A 56 8.64 -8.97 2.60
CA ASP A 56 8.40 -7.54 2.76
C ASP A 56 6.93 -7.18 2.54
N VAL A 57 6.32 -7.73 1.49
CA VAL A 57 4.91 -7.49 1.15
C VAL A 57 3.98 -8.03 2.22
N LEU A 58 4.16 -9.29 2.63
CA LEU A 58 3.26 -9.93 3.60
C LEU A 58 3.47 -9.38 5.02
N THR A 59 4.72 -9.08 5.40
CA THR A 59 5.01 -8.42 6.69
C THR A 59 4.43 -7.01 6.71
N GLY A 60 4.59 -6.26 5.62
CA GLY A 60 4.02 -4.91 5.48
C GLY A 60 2.49 -4.91 5.46
N LEU A 61 1.85 -5.96 4.95
CA LEU A 61 0.40 -6.17 5.06
C LEU A 61 0.00 -6.35 6.53
N TRP A 62 0.67 -7.25 7.26
CA TRP A 62 0.39 -7.50 8.67
C TRP A 62 0.60 -6.26 9.53
N GLN A 63 1.71 -5.55 9.37
CA GLN A 63 2.00 -4.34 10.14
C GLN A 63 0.93 -3.24 9.96
N ARG A 64 0.30 -3.17 8.79
CA ARG A 64 -0.70 -2.15 8.44
C ARG A 64 -2.16 -2.62 8.56
N ARG A 65 -2.39 -3.83 9.09
CA ARG A 65 -3.71 -4.49 9.17
C ARG A 65 -4.81 -3.65 9.83
N GLY A 66 -4.48 -2.86 10.86
CA GLY A 66 -5.44 -2.02 11.58
C GLY A 66 -5.71 -0.65 10.94
N HIS A 67 -4.93 -0.25 9.92
CA HIS A 67 -4.91 1.13 9.42
C HIS A 67 -5.25 1.24 7.92
N THR A 68 -5.27 0.11 7.20
CA THR A 68 -5.48 0.09 5.75
C THR A 68 -6.85 -0.48 5.40
N ILE A 69 -7.64 0.31 4.67
CA ILE A 69 -8.88 -0.18 4.06
C ILE A 69 -8.51 -0.81 2.72
N ILE A 70 -8.41 -2.15 2.70
CA ILE A 70 -8.13 -2.91 1.48
C ILE A 70 -9.47 -3.30 0.84
N ARG A 71 -9.73 -2.77 -0.36
CA ARG A 71 -10.93 -3.11 -1.14
C ARG A 71 -10.75 -4.35 -2.01
N SER A 72 -9.52 -4.58 -2.48
CA SER A 72 -9.12 -5.72 -3.28
C SER A 72 -7.77 -6.19 -2.77
N LEU A 73 -7.74 -7.32 -2.07
CA LEU A 73 -6.50 -7.92 -1.60
C LEU A 73 -5.55 -8.31 -2.74
N PRO A 74 -6.02 -8.93 -3.85
CA PRO A 74 -5.14 -9.28 -4.96
C PRO A 74 -4.40 -8.09 -5.54
N ALA A 75 -5.08 -6.96 -5.72
CA ALA A 75 -4.54 -5.83 -6.43
C ALA A 75 -3.69 -4.90 -5.53
N TYR A 76 -4.04 -4.80 -4.23
CA TYR A 76 -3.12 -4.32 -3.19
C TYR A 76 -1.80 -5.10 -3.19
N LEU A 77 -1.86 -6.44 -3.12
CA LEU A 77 -0.68 -7.29 -3.06
C LEU A 77 0.17 -7.20 -4.33
N ALA A 78 -0.46 -7.10 -5.51
CA ALA A 78 0.25 -6.89 -6.78
C ALA A 78 1.01 -5.56 -6.80
N THR A 79 0.39 -4.48 -6.32
CA THR A 79 1.02 -3.16 -6.25
C THR A 79 2.14 -3.11 -5.23
N ALA A 80 1.94 -3.67 -4.04
CA ALA A 80 2.99 -3.79 -3.03
C ALA A 80 4.19 -4.62 -3.55
N SER A 81 3.93 -5.71 -4.26
CA SER A 81 4.99 -6.56 -4.85
C SER A 81 5.78 -5.83 -5.93
N ARG A 82 5.11 -5.09 -6.81
CA ARG A 82 5.79 -4.26 -7.83
C ARG A 82 6.74 -3.25 -7.18
N TYR A 83 6.28 -2.57 -6.12
CA TYR A 83 7.13 -1.62 -5.39
C TYR A 83 8.33 -2.30 -4.74
N ALA A 84 8.12 -3.42 -4.04
CA ALA A 84 9.19 -4.16 -3.38
C ALA A 84 10.24 -4.70 -4.38
N VAL A 85 9.81 -5.22 -5.53
CA VAL A 85 10.71 -5.62 -6.63
C VAL A 85 11.57 -4.45 -7.09
N PHE A 86 10.96 -3.27 -7.28
CA PHE A 86 11.70 -2.08 -7.68
C PHE A 86 12.73 -1.68 -6.61
N THR A 87 12.34 -1.66 -5.33
CA THR A 87 13.25 -1.38 -4.23
C THR A 87 14.46 -2.32 -4.25
N GLN A 88 14.25 -3.62 -4.50
CA GLN A 88 15.35 -4.57 -4.61
C GLN A 88 16.24 -4.27 -5.82
N LEU A 89 15.67 -4.03 -7.00
CA LEU A 89 16.44 -3.68 -8.21
C LEU A 89 17.24 -2.38 -8.04
N SER A 90 16.67 -1.37 -7.40
CA SER A 90 17.34 -0.08 -7.16
C SER A 90 18.59 -0.22 -6.30
N LYS A 91 18.64 -1.22 -5.41
CA LYS A 91 19.83 -1.53 -4.60
C LYS A 91 20.93 -2.23 -5.41
N LEU A 92 20.56 -2.92 -6.50
CA LEU A 92 21.49 -3.66 -7.36
C LEU A 92 22.10 -2.80 -8.47
N MET A 93 21.48 -1.66 -8.79
CA MET A 93 22.02 -0.76 -9.81
C MET A 93 22.94 0.28 -9.15
N PRO A 94 24.23 0.37 -9.52
CA PRO A 94 24.98 1.61 -9.33
C PRO A 94 24.26 2.69 -10.16
N VAL A 95 24.25 3.94 -9.71
CA VAL A 95 23.58 5.07 -10.38
C VAL A 95 24.02 5.15 -11.86
N THR A 96 23.29 4.49 -12.75
CA THR A 96 23.53 4.49 -14.20
C THR A 96 22.43 5.31 -14.86
N PRO A 97 22.78 6.10 -15.90
CA PRO A 97 21.80 6.86 -16.66
C PRO A 97 20.69 5.94 -17.21
N VAL A 98 19.45 6.40 -17.14
CA VAL A 98 18.23 5.66 -17.51
C VAL A 98 18.29 5.12 -18.95
N GLU A 99 19.08 5.75 -19.83
CA GLU A 99 19.24 5.37 -21.22
C GLU A 99 20.02 4.05 -21.46
N ALA A 100 20.73 3.52 -20.45
CA ALA A 100 21.54 2.30 -20.58
C ALA A 100 20.86 1.04 -20.00
N LEU A 101 19.60 1.13 -19.61
CA LEU A 101 18.88 0.03 -18.95
C LEU A 101 18.34 -0.98 -19.98
N PRO A 102 18.36 -2.29 -19.67
CA PRO A 102 17.71 -3.29 -20.52
C PRO A 102 16.21 -2.98 -20.71
N GLU A 103 15.63 -3.32 -21.86
CA GLU A 103 14.20 -3.09 -22.17
C GLU A 103 13.23 -3.58 -21.07
N ALA A 104 13.55 -4.71 -20.42
CA ALA A 104 12.77 -5.24 -19.30
C ALA A 104 12.77 -4.31 -18.08
N VAL A 105 13.87 -3.58 -17.87
CA VAL A 105 13.99 -2.52 -16.85
C VAL A 105 13.36 -1.22 -17.37
N GLN A 106 13.40 -0.96 -18.67
CA GLN A 106 12.83 0.24 -19.27
C GLN A 106 11.29 0.29 -19.19
N ALA A 107 10.62 -0.83 -19.50
CA ALA A 107 9.18 -0.99 -19.28
C ALA A 107 8.78 -0.88 -17.79
N ILE A 108 9.69 -1.26 -16.89
CA ILE A 108 9.52 -1.05 -15.44
C ILE A 108 9.73 0.42 -15.09
N THR A 109 10.72 1.11 -15.69
CA THR A 109 10.94 2.54 -15.44
C THR A 109 9.82 3.42 -15.95
N ASP A 110 9.10 3.03 -17.00
CA ASP A 110 7.93 3.78 -17.47
C ASP A 110 6.73 3.62 -16.51
N ASP A 111 6.52 2.41 -15.98
CA ASP A 111 5.57 2.17 -14.89
C ASP A 111 5.99 2.91 -13.60
N VAL A 112 7.29 2.98 -13.31
CA VAL A 112 7.87 3.66 -12.13
C VAL A 112 7.84 5.18 -12.30
N ALA A 113 8.10 5.73 -13.48
CA ALA A 113 7.98 7.15 -13.77
C ALA A 113 6.51 7.57 -13.60
N THR A 114 5.59 6.72 -14.04
CA THR A 114 4.15 6.92 -13.82
C THR A 114 3.79 6.87 -12.33
N ILE A 115 4.31 5.89 -11.57
CA ILE A 115 4.07 5.77 -10.11
C ILE A 115 4.71 6.93 -9.33
N HIS A 116 5.94 7.32 -9.66
CA HIS A 116 6.66 8.41 -9.03
C HIS A 116 6.02 9.76 -9.37
N PHE A 117 5.61 9.96 -10.62
CA PHE A 117 4.80 11.11 -11.03
C PHE A 117 3.48 11.16 -10.27
N LEU A 118 2.84 10.02 -10.05
CA LEU A 118 1.61 9.93 -9.26
C LEU A 118 1.84 10.23 -7.79
N GLN A 119 2.92 9.71 -7.19
CA GLN A 119 3.29 9.98 -5.80
C GLN A 119 3.67 11.44 -5.60
N GLN A 120 4.47 12.02 -6.50
CA GLN A 120 4.85 13.42 -6.46
C GLN A 120 3.64 14.32 -6.65
N SER A 121 2.77 14.01 -7.62
CA SER A 121 1.48 14.69 -7.79
C SER A 121 0.64 14.58 -6.52
N MET A 122 0.60 13.41 -5.86
CA MET A 122 -0.12 13.22 -4.61
C MET A 122 0.45 14.06 -3.47
N GLN A 123 1.77 14.11 -3.32
CA GLN A 123 2.43 14.95 -2.30
C GLN A 123 2.21 16.44 -2.56
N GLU A 124 2.29 16.88 -3.81
CA GLU A 124 1.98 18.26 -4.18
C GLU A 124 0.52 18.61 -3.87
N GLN A 125 -0.42 17.71 -4.15
CA GLN A 125 -1.83 17.92 -3.78
C GLN A 125 -2.07 17.89 -2.27
N LEU A 126 -1.34 17.06 -1.52
CA LEU A 126 -1.40 17.07 -0.04
C LEU A 126 -0.91 18.41 0.53
N LYS A 127 0.10 19.04 -0.08
CA LYS A 127 0.56 20.40 0.30
C LYS A 127 -0.50 21.48 0.03
N GLN A 128 -1.41 21.26 -0.91
CA GLN A 128 -2.53 22.18 -1.21
C GLN A 128 -3.75 21.98 -0.28
N LEU A 129 -3.72 20.99 0.61
CA LEU A 129 -4.74 20.85 1.64
C LEU A 129 -4.55 21.91 2.73
N PRO A 130 -5.65 22.41 3.33
CA PRO A 130 -5.55 23.19 4.54
C PRO A 130 -4.77 22.39 5.59
N GLU A 131 -3.84 23.04 6.27
CA GLU A 131 -2.83 22.40 7.13
C GLU A 131 -3.43 21.41 8.14
N LYS A 132 -4.55 21.76 8.78
CA LYS A 132 -5.25 20.85 9.70
C LYS A 132 -5.82 19.60 9.03
N CYS A 133 -6.28 19.69 7.78
CA CYS A 133 -6.74 18.53 7.02
C CYS A 133 -5.56 17.63 6.63
N ARG A 134 -4.41 18.21 6.28
CA ARG A 134 -3.19 17.47 5.94
C ARG A 134 -2.66 16.71 7.17
N ILE A 135 -2.50 17.39 8.30
CA ILE A 135 -1.98 16.79 9.54
C ILE A 135 -2.89 15.65 10.02
N VAL A 136 -4.21 15.86 10.01
CA VAL A 136 -5.17 14.82 10.37
C VAL A 136 -5.09 13.61 9.42
N PHE A 137 -4.91 13.86 8.13
CA PHE A 137 -4.76 12.80 7.13
C PHE A 137 -3.44 12.03 7.32
N GLU A 138 -2.32 12.71 7.53
CA GLU A 138 -1.01 12.11 7.84
C GLU A 138 -1.07 11.28 9.12
N TYR A 139 -1.67 11.79 10.20
CA TYR A 139 -1.77 11.05 11.46
C TYR A 139 -2.64 9.80 11.32
N SER A 140 -3.71 9.87 10.52
CA SER A 140 -4.56 8.71 10.24
C SER A 140 -3.89 7.69 9.32
N ARG A 141 -3.15 8.13 8.29
CA ARG A 141 -2.64 7.26 7.21
C ARG A 141 -1.20 6.81 7.38
N GLU A 142 -0.33 7.69 7.87
CA GLU A 142 1.09 7.39 8.07
C GLU A 142 1.35 6.87 9.48
N LYS A 143 0.70 7.47 10.49
CA LYS A 143 0.89 7.08 11.90
C LYS A 143 -0.16 6.09 12.42
N GLY A 144 -1.20 5.80 11.64
CA GLY A 144 -2.25 4.85 12.03
C GLY A 144 -3.12 5.27 13.22
N MET A 145 -3.07 6.54 13.63
CA MET A 145 -3.80 6.98 14.82
C MET A 145 -5.32 6.90 14.61
N SER A 146 -6.04 6.49 15.66
CA SER A 146 -7.50 6.52 15.71
C SER A 146 -8.03 7.96 15.77
N ASN A 147 -9.28 8.18 15.38
CA ASN A 147 -9.91 9.51 15.43
C ASN A 147 -9.84 10.12 16.84
N LYS A 148 -9.95 9.27 17.88
CA LYS A 148 -9.86 9.66 19.28
C LYS A 148 -8.44 10.10 19.68
N GLU A 149 -7.41 9.39 19.24
CA GLU A 149 -6.01 9.77 19.47
C GLU A 149 -5.66 11.07 18.74
N ILE A 150 -6.10 11.23 17.49
CA ILE A 150 -5.90 12.46 16.71
C ILE A 150 -6.63 13.65 17.36
N ALA A 151 -7.85 13.43 17.86
CA ALA A 151 -8.63 14.44 18.57
C ALA A 151 -7.92 14.93 19.83
N ALA A 152 -7.35 13.99 20.61
CA ALA A 152 -6.57 14.30 21.80
C ALA A 152 -5.28 15.07 21.46
N GLU A 153 -4.52 14.60 20.46
CA GLU A 153 -3.25 15.19 20.02
C GLU A 153 -3.43 16.63 19.51
N LEU A 154 -4.46 16.85 18.70
CA LEU A 154 -4.72 18.16 18.07
C LEU A 154 -5.66 19.06 18.89
N GLN A 155 -6.10 18.60 20.06
CA GLN A 155 -7.06 19.28 20.94
C GLN A 155 -8.33 19.73 20.19
N ILE A 156 -8.90 18.84 19.38
CA ILE A 156 -10.16 19.05 18.64
C ILE A 156 -11.14 17.91 18.95
N SER A 157 -12.41 18.04 18.54
CA SER A 157 -13.38 16.95 18.71
C SER A 157 -13.17 15.85 17.65
N GLU A 158 -13.52 14.61 17.98
CA GLU A 158 -13.50 13.48 17.03
C GLU A 158 -14.34 13.78 15.77
N LYS A 159 -15.46 14.49 15.95
CA LYS A 159 -16.31 14.98 14.84
C LYS A 159 -15.60 16.00 13.94
N ALA A 160 -14.69 16.80 14.49
CA ALA A 160 -13.84 17.69 13.70
C ALA A 160 -12.78 16.88 12.93
N VAL A 161 -12.19 15.85 13.54
CA VAL A 161 -11.26 14.92 12.88
C VAL A 161 -11.93 14.26 11.67
N GLU A 162 -13.13 13.70 11.83
CA GLU A 162 -13.90 13.10 10.73
C GLU A 162 -14.18 14.09 9.59
N LYS A 163 -14.53 15.33 9.93
CA LYS A 163 -14.76 16.40 8.96
C LYS A 163 -13.48 16.76 8.20
N HIS A 164 -12.34 16.78 8.88
CA HIS A 164 -11.04 17.03 8.27
C HIS A 164 -10.59 15.88 7.35
N ILE A 165 -10.77 14.62 7.77
CA ILE A 165 -10.53 13.43 6.93
C ILE A 165 -11.41 13.47 5.69
N THR A 166 -12.71 13.72 5.86
CA THR A 166 -13.67 13.75 4.75
C THR A 166 -13.32 14.84 3.73
N LYS A 167 -12.94 16.04 4.20
CA LYS A 167 -12.50 17.14 3.33
C LYS A 167 -11.19 16.82 2.60
N ALA A 168 -10.22 16.19 3.28
CA ALA A 168 -8.98 15.75 2.66
C ALA A 168 -9.25 14.73 1.54
N LEU A 169 -10.07 13.71 1.83
CA LEU A 169 -10.45 12.68 0.86
C LEU A 169 -11.25 13.24 -0.32
N GLN A 170 -12.20 14.15 -0.10
CA GLN A 170 -12.96 14.76 -1.19
C GLN A 170 -12.06 15.54 -2.16
N ARG A 171 -11.11 16.32 -1.63
CA ARG A 171 -10.16 17.08 -2.46
C ARG A 171 -9.22 16.15 -3.24
N LEU A 172 -8.68 15.13 -2.58
CA LEU A 172 -7.85 14.12 -3.26
C LEU A 172 -8.66 13.38 -4.33
N ARG A 173 -9.93 13.06 -4.08
CA ARG A 173 -10.78 12.30 -5.01
C ARG A 173 -11.17 13.07 -6.27
N VAL A 174 -11.37 14.39 -6.17
CA VAL A 174 -11.66 15.25 -7.33
C VAL A 174 -10.44 15.36 -8.26
N GLN A 175 -9.24 15.47 -7.68
CA GLN A 175 -7.99 15.59 -8.44
C GLN A 175 -7.52 14.26 -9.06
N PHE A 176 -7.62 13.16 -8.31
CA PHE A 176 -7.16 11.84 -8.79
C PHE A 176 -8.24 11.04 -9.53
N ARG A 177 -9.33 11.68 -9.97
CA ARG A 177 -10.47 11.03 -10.64
C ARG A 177 -10.08 10.14 -11.82
N ASN A 178 -8.99 10.46 -12.52
CA ASN A 178 -8.47 9.67 -13.66
C ASN A 178 -7.44 8.59 -13.26
N TYR A 179 -6.95 8.59 -12.02
CA TYR A 179 -5.92 7.67 -11.51
C TYR A 179 -6.44 6.73 -10.40
N PHE A 180 -7.69 6.92 -9.97
CA PHE A 180 -8.36 6.04 -9.03
C PHE A 180 -8.47 4.58 -9.52
N HIS A 181 -8.39 4.36 -10.84
CA HIS A 181 -8.34 3.01 -11.40
C HIS A 181 -7.01 2.29 -11.11
N THR A 182 -5.92 3.02 -10.83
CA THR A 182 -4.58 2.44 -10.64
C THR A 182 -4.14 2.40 -9.19
N LEU A 183 -4.70 3.27 -8.34
CA LEU A 183 -4.35 3.37 -6.91
C LEU A 183 -5.39 2.74 -5.97
N VAL A 184 -6.56 2.34 -6.48
CA VAL A 184 -7.63 1.67 -5.70
C VAL A 184 -8.01 0.32 -6.30
N LEU A 185 -7.16 -0.24 -7.17
CA LEU A 185 -7.14 -1.67 -7.46
C LEU A 185 -6.00 -2.29 -6.64
#